data_AF-A0A7S2NV41-F1
#
_entry.id   AF-A0A7S2NV41-F1
#
_cell.length_a   1.000
_cell.length_b   1.000
_cell.length_c   1.000
_cell.angle_alpha   90.00
_cell.angle_beta   90.00
_cell.angle_gamma   90.00
#
_symmetry.space_group_name_H-M   'P 1'
#
loop_
_entity.id
_entity.type
_entity.pdbx_description
1 polymer ?
#
loop_
_entity_poly.entity_id
_entity_poly.type
_entity_poly.pdbx_seq_one_letter_code
_entity_poly.pdbx_strand_id
1 'polypeptide(L)'
;TTQLSTMMLLKHCLLLILPITLVSGHGYNTSPRSRNWVAAEDGMWYGGPDDGPKKEDCPSCLNRKPAAGLCGMVNGRNYDEPKDNLGRPMEFRPQATYTEGQIIEIETIFTANHAGHYYFYACPNGENPTKACFDANPLEMVKDVSVEKYGSATQNGPKDVNYLYRAYVNPNYNKQTVQFKLPQGVSGDKVLLQWWWITGNSCRSDGYETYPWPAGWTPTNTPSCPKPLSDTGEGAPEQFWNCMEVAIEAGNGGVITTLLRQQGINK
;
A
#
# COMPACT_ATOMS: atom_id res chain seq x y z
N THR A 1 -54.09 -43.50 -39.15
CA THR A 1 -52.75 -43.82 -38.62
C THR A 1 -51.75 -42.89 -39.27
N THR A 2 -51.52 -41.73 -38.67
CA THR A 2 -50.61 -40.69 -39.18
C THR A 2 -49.63 -40.35 -38.07
N GLN A 3 -48.37 -40.81 -38.19
CA GLN A 3 -47.28 -40.36 -37.33
C GLN A 3 -46.65 -39.11 -37.94
N LEU A 4 -46.72 -37.99 -37.22
CA LEU A 4 -45.87 -36.83 -37.48
C LEU A 4 -44.53 -37.05 -36.77
N SER A 5 -43.45 -37.07 -37.55
CA SER A 5 -42.07 -37.05 -37.04
C SER A 5 -41.69 -35.65 -36.62
N THR A 6 -41.36 -35.45 -35.34
CA THR A 6 -40.75 -34.24 -34.80
C THR A 6 -39.25 -34.22 -35.12
N MET A 7 -38.83 -33.35 -36.04
CA MET A 7 -37.41 -33.01 -36.24
C MET A 7 -36.95 -32.05 -35.13
N MET A 8 -36.07 -32.52 -34.25
CA MET A 8 -35.35 -31.65 -33.30
C MET A 8 -34.25 -30.87 -34.05
N LEU A 9 -34.44 -29.56 -34.23
CA LEU A 9 -33.35 -28.66 -34.62
C LEU A 9 -32.44 -28.41 -33.39
N LEU A 10 -31.24 -28.99 -33.41
CA LEU A 10 -30.19 -28.69 -32.43
C LEU A 10 -29.55 -27.33 -32.76
N LYS A 11 -30.08 -26.24 -32.19
CA LYS A 11 -29.46 -24.91 -32.26
C LYS A 11 -28.15 -24.93 -31.46
N HIS A 12 -27.03 -25.03 -32.16
CA HIS A 12 -25.70 -24.86 -31.57
C HIS A 12 -25.52 -23.39 -31.18
N CYS A 13 -25.66 -23.10 -29.89
CA CYS A 13 -25.36 -21.81 -29.31
C CYS A 13 -23.83 -21.72 -29.17
N LEU A 14 -23.16 -21.05 -30.11
CA LEU A 14 -21.73 -20.78 -30.03
C LEU A 14 -21.52 -19.75 -28.90
N LEU A 15 -21.17 -20.23 -27.70
CA LEU A 15 -20.79 -19.37 -26.57
C LEU A 15 -19.48 -18.65 -26.95
N LEU A 16 -19.58 -17.36 -27.28
CA LEU A 16 -18.43 -16.47 -27.33
C LEU A 16 -17.87 -16.34 -25.90
N ILE A 17 -16.83 -17.11 -25.61
CA ILE A 17 -16.02 -16.92 -24.39
C ILE A 17 -15.17 -15.67 -24.64
N LEU A 18 -15.73 -14.51 -24.31
CA LEU A 18 -14.95 -13.29 -24.19
C LEU A 18 -13.96 -13.48 -23.04
N PRO A 19 -12.64 -13.28 -23.25
CA PRO A 19 -11.68 -13.30 -22.16
C PRO A 19 -12.07 -12.20 -21.17
N ILE A 20 -12.40 -12.60 -19.94
CA ILE A 20 -12.57 -11.66 -18.82
C ILE A 20 -11.18 -11.09 -18.57
N THR A 21 -10.90 -9.91 -19.10
CA THR A 21 -9.73 -9.15 -18.69
C THR A 21 -9.96 -8.72 -17.25
N LEU A 22 -9.37 -9.47 -16.32
CA LEU A 22 -9.22 -9.00 -14.95
C LEU A 22 -8.33 -7.76 -15.04
N VAL A 23 -8.94 -6.58 -14.99
CA VAL A 23 -8.21 -5.33 -14.79
C VAL A 23 -7.52 -5.47 -13.44
N SER A 24 -6.22 -5.19 -13.39
CA SER A 24 -5.44 -5.17 -12.14
C SER A 24 -5.45 -3.76 -11.59
N GLY A 25 -5.59 -3.64 -10.28
CA GLY A 25 -5.35 -2.38 -9.59
C GLY A 25 -3.91 -1.93 -9.85
N HIS A 26 -3.65 -0.64 -9.71
CA HIS A 26 -2.30 -0.12 -9.83
C HIS A 26 -2.12 1.12 -8.95
N GLY A 27 -1.08 1.14 -8.12
CA GLY A 27 -0.76 2.30 -7.30
C GLY A 27 0.61 2.25 -6.61
N TYR A 28 1.10 3.41 -6.17
CA TYR A 28 2.38 3.59 -5.51
C TYR A 28 2.46 4.88 -4.69
N ASN A 29 3.49 5.03 -3.85
CA ASN A 29 3.70 6.24 -3.05
C ASN A 29 4.81 7.13 -3.61
N THR A 30 4.50 8.42 -3.75
CA THR A 30 5.39 9.46 -4.30
C THR A 30 6.03 10.33 -3.23
N SER A 31 5.45 10.41 -2.04
CA SER A 31 6.01 11.18 -0.92
C SER A 31 5.62 10.54 0.43
N PRO A 32 6.58 10.05 1.24
CA PRO A 32 7.96 9.79 0.84
C PRO A 32 8.01 8.82 -0.34
N ARG A 33 9.05 8.93 -1.18
CA ARG A 33 9.17 8.09 -2.38
C ARG A 33 9.32 6.62 -1.97
N SER A 34 8.51 5.72 -2.53
CA SER A 34 8.70 4.29 -2.32
C SER A 34 9.88 3.75 -3.12
N ARG A 35 10.45 2.60 -2.72
CA ARG A 35 11.58 1.96 -3.40
C ARG A 35 11.31 1.73 -4.89
N ASN A 36 10.11 1.28 -5.23
CA ASN A 36 9.66 1.09 -6.61
C ASN A 36 9.53 2.41 -7.38
N TRP A 37 9.13 3.49 -6.71
CA TRP A 37 9.08 4.81 -7.31
C TRP A 37 10.47 5.42 -7.51
N VAL A 38 11.38 5.27 -6.54
CA VAL A 38 12.80 5.62 -6.69
C VAL A 38 13.42 4.86 -7.86
N ALA A 39 13.16 3.56 -7.97
CA ALA A 39 13.62 2.76 -9.11
C ALA A 39 13.02 3.19 -10.45
N ALA A 40 11.79 3.70 -10.46
CA ALA A 40 11.17 4.20 -11.67
C ALA A 40 11.73 5.57 -12.08
N GLU A 41 11.93 6.50 -11.16
CA GLU A 41 12.36 7.85 -11.49
C GLU A 41 13.88 7.98 -11.62
N ASP A 42 14.62 7.41 -10.67
CA ASP A 42 16.07 7.61 -10.56
C ASP A 42 16.85 6.51 -11.31
N GLY A 43 16.18 5.41 -11.69
CA GLY A 43 16.81 4.30 -12.41
C GLY A 43 17.03 4.61 -13.88
N MET A 44 18.05 4.01 -14.49
CA MET A 44 18.35 4.16 -15.92
C MET A 44 18.42 2.81 -16.62
N TRP A 45 17.94 2.74 -17.87
CA TRP A 45 18.04 1.53 -18.70
C TRP A 45 19.47 1.26 -19.19
N TYR A 46 20.24 2.32 -19.39
CA TYR A 46 21.62 2.27 -19.85
C TYR A 46 22.40 3.43 -19.25
N GLY A 47 23.66 3.17 -18.87
CA GLY A 47 24.50 4.13 -18.16
C GLY A 47 24.00 4.41 -16.74
N GLY A 48 24.35 5.58 -16.22
CA GLY A 48 24.10 5.98 -14.83
C GLY A 48 25.25 5.63 -13.89
N PRO A 49 25.16 6.08 -12.63
CA PRO A 49 26.16 5.73 -11.63
C PRO A 49 26.06 4.25 -11.26
N ASP A 50 27.17 3.64 -10.88
CA ASP A 50 27.24 2.21 -10.55
C ASP A 50 26.34 1.80 -9.35
N ASP A 51 25.97 2.77 -8.51
CA ASP A 51 25.12 2.59 -7.32
C ASP A 51 23.69 3.15 -7.52
N GLY A 52 23.30 3.46 -8.76
CA GLY A 52 21.95 3.89 -9.11
C GLY A 52 20.94 2.74 -9.07
N PRO A 53 19.66 2.99 -8.76
CA PRO A 53 18.68 1.92 -8.70
C PRO A 53 18.47 1.24 -10.06
N LYS A 54 18.19 -0.06 -10.04
CA LYS A 54 17.76 -0.77 -11.24
C LYS A 54 16.42 -0.19 -11.72
N LYS A 55 16.35 0.22 -12.98
CA LYS A 55 15.12 0.80 -13.57
C LYS A 55 13.90 -0.10 -13.37
N GLU A 56 12.82 0.51 -12.90
CA GLU A 56 11.46 -0.05 -12.84
C GLU A 56 10.57 0.53 -13.94
N ASP A 57 9.84 -0.34 -14.63
CA ASP A 57 8.93 0.00 -15.72
C ASP A 57 7.48 0.12 -15.27
N CYS A 58 7.09 -0.60 -14.21
CA CYS A 58 5.77 -0.48 -13.62
C CYS A 58 5.82 -0.33 -12.09
N PRO A 59 6.11 0.89 -11.58
CA PRO A 59 6.12 1.14 -10.14
C PRO A 59 4.75 0.88 -9.50
N SER A 60 3.67 0.91 -10.27
CA SER A 60 2.31 0.73 -9.78
C SER A 60 1.84 -0.73 -9.74
N CYS A 61 2.62 -1.69 -10.24
CA CYS A 61 2.20 -3.08 -10.47
C CYS A 61 2.48 -4.05 -9.30
N LEU A 62 2.89 -3.56 -8.13
CA LEU A 62 3.39 -4.40 -7.02
C LEU A 62 2.26 -5.14 -6.27
N ASN A 63 1.48 -5.95 -6.98
CA ASN A 63 0.30 -6.64 -6.47
C ASN A 63 0.60 -8.05 -5.89
N ARG A 64 1.88 -8.38 -5.76
CA ARG A 64 2.38 -9.61 -5.17
C ARG A 64 3.51 -9.30 -4.21
N LYS A 65 3.76 -10.22 -3.28
CA LYS A 65 5.00 -10.26 -2.50
C LYS A 65 5.43 -11.71 -2.25
N PRO A 66 6.72 -11.98 -1.99
CA PRO A 66 7.15 -13.30 -1.54
C PRO A 66 6.41 -13.72 -0.25
N ALA A 67 6.27 -15.02 0.00
CA ALA A 67 5.57 -15.53 1.19
C ALA A 67 6.17 -14.98 2.51
N ALA A 68 7.50 -14.89 2.58
CA ALA A 68 8.22 -14.28 3.70
C ALA A 68 8.54 -12.79 3.50
N GLY A 69 8.13 -12.20 2.37
CA GLY A 69 8.40 -10.81 2.01
C GLY A 69 7.45 -9.83 2.68
N LEU A 70 7.83 -8.55 2.70
CA LEU A 70 7.11 -7.46 3.33
C LEU A 70 6.83 -6.33 2.33
N CYS A 71 7.70 -6.15 1.36
CA CYS A 71 7.52 -5.20 0.26
C CYS A 71 6.98 -5.92 -0.98
N GLY A 72 6.42 -5.16 -1.91
CA GLY A 72 5.87 -5.73 -3.13
C GLY A 72 6.95 -6.19 -4.11
N MET A 73 6.54 -7.02 -5.06
CA MET A 73 7.38 -7.49 -6.16
C MET A 73 6.63 -7.37 -7.49
N VAL A 74 7.40 -7.21 -8.57
CA VAL A 74 6.89 -7.18 -9.95
C VAL A 74 7.95 -7.72 -10.89
N ASN A 75 7.58 -8.56 -11.86
CA ASN A 75 8.49 -9.07 -12.90
C ASN A 75 9.82 -9.63 -12.34
N GLY A 76 9.76 -10.34 -11.22
CA GLY A 76 10.93 -10.91 -10.54
C GLY A 76 11.79 -9.92 -9.74
N ARG A 77 11.47 -8.62 -9.76
CA ARG A 77 12.08 -7.62 -8.88
C ARG A 77 11.39 -7.64 -7.52
N ASN A 78 12.15 -7.95 -6.47
CA ASN A 78 11.69 -7.94 -5.10
C ASN A 78 12.15 -6.64 -4.40
N TYR A 79 11.21 -5.83 -3.89
CA TYR A 79 11.54 -4.59 -3.19
C TYR A 79 11.79 -4.76 -1.68
N ASP A 80 11.78 -5.99 -1.15
CA ASP A 80 12.40 -6.26 0.16
C ASP A 80 13.91 -5.99 0.09
N GLU A 81 14.52 -6.36 -1.04
CA GLU A 81 15.95 -6.22 -1.34
C GLU A 81 16.16 -5.50 -2.68
N PRO A 82 15.93 -4.18 -2.75
CA PRO A 82 16.13 -3.42 -3.98
C PRO A 82 17.57 -3.59 -4.48
N LYS A 83 17.72 -3.67 -5.81
CA LYS A 83 19.02 -3.85 -6.46
C LYS A 83 19.42 -2.62 -7.26
N ASP A 84 20.72 -2.34 -7.31
CA ASP A 84 21.29 -1.32 -8.19
C ASP A 84 21.29 -1.78 -9.66
N ASN A 85 21.69 -0.90 -10.56
CA ASN A 85 21.78 -1.16 -12.00
C ASN A 85 22.78 -2.28 -12.36
N LEU A 86 23.72 -2.62 -11.48
CA LEU A 86 24.66 -3.73 -11.61
C LEU A 86 24.14 -5.03 -10.96
N GLY A 87 22.95 -5.02 -10.36
CA GLY A 87 22.32 -6.17 -9.72
C GLY A 87 22.77 -6.45 -8.28
N ARG A 88 23.54 -5.55 -7.67
CA ARG A 88 23.98 -5.65 -6.27
C ARG A 88 22.90 -5.08 -5.34
N PRO A 89 22.86 -5.47 -4.05
CA PRO A 89 21.96 -4.84 -3.08
C PRO A 89 22.18 -3.32 -3.01
N MET A 90 21.09 -2.56 -3.00
CA MET A 90 21.16 -1.12 -2.73
C MET A 90 21.36 -0.85 -1.25
N GLU A 91 22.10 0.21 -0.97
CA GLU A 91 22.16 0.78 0.37
C GLU A 91 20.84 1.46 0.74
N PHE A 92 20.51 1.43 2.04
CA PHE A 92 19.36 2.14 2.59
C PHE A 92 19.57 3.66 2.46
N ARG A 93 18.65 4.34 1.78
CA ARG A 93 18.69 5.78 1.49
C ARG A 93 17.38 6.45 1.92
N PRO A 94 17.33 7.08 3.10
CA PRO A 94 16.16 7.82 3.55
C PRO A 94 15.67 8.85 2.52
N GLN A 95 14.39 8.78 2.17
CA GLN A 95 13.70 9.68 1.25
C GLN A 95 13.04 10.86 1.97
N ALA A 96 13.00 10.81 3.30
CA ALA A 96 12.55 11.89 4.18
C ALA A 96 13.12 11.69 5.59
N THR A 97 13.17 12.78 6.37
CA THR A 97 13.47 12.76 7.80
C THR A 97 12.29 13.35 8.56
N TYR A 98 11.87 12.67 9.62
CA TYR A 98 10.74 13.06 10.46
C TYR A 98 11.13 13.04 11.94
N THR A 99 10.23 13.49 12.80
CA THR A 99 10.31 13.27 14.25
C THR A 99 9.26 12.24 14.66
N GLU A 100 9.60 11.40 15.64
CA GLU A 100 8.67 10.47 16.27
C GLU A 100 7.37 11.17 16.70
N GLY A 101 6.21 10.61 16.37
CA GLY A 101 4.92 11.23 16.67
C GLY A 101 4.47 12.32 15.72
N GLN A 102 5.31 12.73 14.77
CA GLN A 102 4.96 13.76 13.79
C GLN A 102 3.77 13.32 12.95
N ILE A 103 2.88 14.28 12.67
CA ILE A 103 1.86 14.13 11.64
C ILE A 103 2.52 14.47 10.30
N ILE A 104 2.60 13.47 9.42
CA ILE A 104 3.21 13.56 8.11
C ILE A 104 2.14 13.44 7.02
N GLU A 105 2.34 14.10 5.89
CA GLU A 105 1.55 13.87 4.69
C GLU A 105 2.18 12.75 3.86
N ILE A 106 1.37 11.77 3.47
CA ILE A 106 1.78 10.74 2.54
C ILE A 106 0.96 10.86 1.26
N GLU A 107 1.64 10.93 0.11
CA GLU A 107 1.02 11.00 -1.22
C GLU A 107 1.05 9.64 -1.90
N THR A 108 -0.13 9.16 -2.30
CA THR A 108 -0.34 7.91 -3.02
C THR A 108 -0.98 8.20 -4.38
N ILE A 109 -0.46 7.56 -5.43
CA ILE A 109 -0.98 7.60 -6.80
C ILE A 109 -1.65 6.26 -7.11
N PHE A 110 -2.82 6.31 -7.76
CA PHE A 110 -3.58 5.16 -8.25
C PHE A 110 -3.76 5.28 -9.76
N THR A 111 -2.91 4.61 -10.54
CA THR A 111 -2.99 4.62 -12.01
C THR A 111 -4.13 3.74 -12.54
N ALA A 112 -4.59 2.76 -11.75
CA ALA A 112 -5.84 2.04 -11.92
C ALA A 112 -6.50 1.87 -10.56
N ASN A 113 -7.47 2.74 -10.26
CA ASN A 113 -8.06 2.85 -8.93
C ASN A 113 -9.19 1.84 -8.72
N HIS A 114 -8.97 0.88 -7.81
CA HIS A 114 -9.93 -0.17 -7.46
C HIS A 114 -10.59 0.05 -6.10
N ALA A 115 -10.67 1.31 -5.66
CA ALA A 115 -11.19 1.74 -4.37
C ALA A 115 -10.54 0.97 -3.21
N GLY A 116 -11.27 0.82 -2.10
CA GLY A 116 -10.83 0.06 -0.96
C GLY A 116 -10.19 0.94 0.12
N HIS A 117 -9.17 0.41 0.80
CA HIS A 117 -8.47 1.14 1.86
C HIS A 117 -7.01 0.69 1.94
N TYR A 118 -6.17 1.53 2.54
CA TYR A 118 -4.79 1.21 2.79
C TYR A 118 -4.35 1.57 4.20
N TYR A 119 -3.30 0.90 4.64
CA TYR A 119 -2.60 1.13 5.90
C TYR A 119 -1.18 1.61 5.63
N PHE A 120 -0.61 2.29 6.63
CA PHE A 120 0.82 2.46 6.75
C PHE A 120 1.32 1.88 8.06
N TYR A 121 2.50 1.28 8.02
CA TYR A 121 3.21 0.75 9.18
C TYR A 121 4.66 1.24 9.19
N ALA A 122 5.30 1.25 10.35
CA ALA A 122 6.71 1.58 10.50
C ALA A 122 7.50 0.44 11.15
N CYS A 123 8.77 0.27 10.78
CA CYS A 123 9.69 -0.59 11.51
C CYS A 123 11.05 0.11 11.67
N PRO A 124 11.54 0.33 12.90
CA PRO A 124 12.79 1.06 13.13
C PRO A 124 14.05 0.30 12.70
N ASN A 125 13.98 -1.03 12.56
CA ASN A 125 15.04 -1.82 11.94
C ASN A 125 14.72 -2.05 10.46
N GLY A 126 14.83 -1.00 9.65
CA GLY A 126 14.42 -1.02 8.24
C GLY A 126 15.27 -1.88 7.33
N GLU A 127 16.49 -2.26 7.75
CA GLU A 127 17.34 -3.22 7.01
C GLU A 127 16.94 -4.67 7.25
N ASN A 128 16.34 -4.97 8.42
CA ASN A 128 15.84 -6.30 8.76
C ASN A 128 14.44 -6.22 9.39
N PRO A 129 13.44 -5.70 8.65
CA PRO A 129 12.08 -5.54 9.16
C PRO A 129 11.42 -6.91 9.34
N THR A 130 10.42 -6.97 10.23
CA THR A 130 9.59 -8.16 10.41
C THR A 130 8.12 -7.80 10.33
N LYS A 131 7.27 -8.77 9.99
CA LYS A 131 5.82 -8.57 10.02
C LYS A 131 5.34 -8.14 11.42
N ALA A 132 5.86 -8.78 12.48
CA ALA A 132 5.52 -8.43 13.86
C ALA A 132 5.91 -6.99 14.22
N CYS A 133 7.02 -6.49 13.67
CA CYS A 133 7.42 -5.09 13.82
C CYS A 133 6.40 -4.14 13.20
N PHE A 134 5.98 -4.40 11.95
CA PHE A 134 4.95 -3.59 11.31
C PHE A 134 3.61 -3.67 12.03
N ASP A 135 3.14 -4.87 12.36
CA ASP A 135 1.87 -5.08 13.07
C ASP A 135 1.82 -4.33 14.41
N ALA A 136 2.96 -4.17 15.09
CA ALA A 136 3.07 -3.45 16.35
C ALA A 136 3.12 -1.92 16.19
N ASN A 137 3.37 -1.41 14.99
CA ASN A 137 3.65 0.01 14.74
C ASN A 137 2.84 0.56 13.55
N PRO A 138 1.49 0.47 13.57
CA PRO A 138 0.66 1.14 12.57
C PRO A 138 0.75 2.66 12.73
N LEU A 139 0.69 3.38 11.61
CA LEU A 139 0.50 4.83 11.62
C LEU A 139 -0.99 5.13 11.79
N GLU A 140 -1.32 6.09 12.64
CA GLU A 140 -2.70 6.52 12.84
C GLU A 140 -3.14 7.43 11.70
N MET A 141 -4.26 7.12 11.04
CA MET A 141 -4.87 8.02 10.07
C MET A 141 -5.40 9.24 10.82
N VAL A 142 -4.97 10.44 10.42
CA VAL A 142 -5.40 11.71 11.03
C VAL A 142 -6.49 12.34 10.18
N LYS A 143 -6.19 12.62 8.91
CA LYS A 143 -7.08 13.36 8.02
C LYS A 143 -6.70 13.17 6.56
N ASP A 144 -7.68 12.91 5.69
CA ASP A 144 -7.50 13.05 4.25
C ASP A 144 -7.57 14.54 3.88
N VAL A 145 -6.54 15.03 3.17
CA VAL A 145 -6.36 16.44 2.81
C VAL A 145 -6.32 16.63 1.29
N SER A 146 -6.86 15.67 0.53
CA SER A 146 -6.80 15.67 -0.94
C SER A 146 -7.56 16.83 -1.57
N VAL A 147 -8.70 17.23 -0.99
CA VAL A 147 -9.46 18.41 -1.42
C VAL A 147 -8.62 19.67 -1.23
N GLU A 148 -8.03 19.85 -0.06
CA GLU A 148 -7.20 21.01 0.26
C GLU A 148 -5.95 21.06 -0.63
N LYS A 149 -5.34 19.91 -0.91
CA LYS A 149 -4.08 19.85 -1.66
C LYS A 149 -4.25 20.01 -3.16
N TYR A 150 -5.30 19.44 -3.74
CA TYR A 150 -5.47 19.41 -5.20
C TYR A 150 -6.63 20.26 -5.71
N GLY A 151 -7.61 20.59 -4.88
CA GLY A 151 -8.86 21.26 -5.27
C GLY A 151 -9.72 20.45 -6.25
N SER A 152 -9.17 19.40 -6.86
CA SER A 152 -9.85 18.58 -7.83
C SER A 152 -10.76 17.58 -7.15
N ALA A 153 -10.40 17.03 -5.99
CA ALA A 153 -11.22 16.09 -5.22
C ALA A 153 -12.56 16.72 -4.80
N THR A 154 -13.66 15.99 -4.96
CA THR A 154 -15.00 16.46 -4.55
C THR A 154 -15.22 16.42 -3.04
N GLN A 155 -14.54 15.51 -2.35
CA GLN A 155 -14.61 15.32 -0.89
C GLN A 155 -13.43 14.49 -0.39
N ASN A 156 -13.10 14.64 0.89
CA ASN A 156 -12.10 13.84 1.60
C ASN A 156 -12.73 12.61 2.24
N GLY A 157 -11.95 11.54 2.40
CA GLY A 157 -12.36 10.36 3.17
C GLY A 157 -12.42 10.69 4.67
N PRO A 158 -13.56 10.51 5.36
CA PRO A 158 -13.63 10.69 6.80
C PRO A 158 -12.76 9.65 7.52
N LYS A 159 -12.29 10.01 8.72
CA LYS A 159 -11.62 9.05 9.60
C LYS A 159 -12.63 8.01 10.09
N ASP A 160 -12.27 6.74 10.02
CA ASP A 160 -13.05 5.65 10.64
C ASP A 160 -12.70 5.54 12.13
N VAL A 161 -13.69 5.80 12.99
CA VAL A 161 -13.52 5.72 14.45
C VAL A 161 -13.38 4.29 14.98
N ASN A 162 -13.83 3.30 14.21
CA ASN A 162 -13.71 1.88 14.56
C ASN A 162 -12.41 1.27 14.01
N TYR A 163 -11.80 1.90 12.98
CA TYR A 163 -10.57 1.44 12.33
C TYR A 163 -9.60 2.61 12.12
N LEU A 164 -8.92 2.99 13.20
CA LEU A 164 -8.13 4.24 13.30
C LEU A 164 -6.90 4.32 12.38
N TYR A 165 -6.46 3.21 11.79
CA TYR A 165 -5.17 3.11 11.08
C TYR A 165 -5.31 3.04 9.55
N ARG A 166 -6.52 3.03 9.01
CA ARG A 166 -6.74 2.95 7.56
C ARG A 166 -7.28 4.25 6.98
N ALA A 167 -6.87 4.53 5.76
CA ALA A 167 -7.48 5.55 4.91
C ALA A 167 -8.21 4.89 3.74
N TYR A 168 -9.33 5.47 3.34
CA TYR A 168 -10.17 4.97 2.27
C TYR A 168 -9.82 5.63 0.95
N VAL A 169 -9.82 4.84 -0.11
CA VAL A 169 -9.49 5.32 -1.45
C VAL A 169 -10.71 5.99 -2.07
N ASN A 170 -10.55 7.24 -2.51
CA ASN A 170 -11.56 7.89 -3.33
C ASN A 170 -11.61 7.22 -4.71
N PRO A 171 -12.70 6.52 -5.10
CA PRO A 171 -12.71 5.76 -6.35
C PRO A 171 -12.64 6.61 -7.61
N ASN A 172 -12.88 7.92 -7.50
CA ASN A 172 -12.94 8.83 -8.65
C ASN A 172 -11.65 9.64 -8.88
N TYR A 173 -10.62 9.43 -8.05
CA TYR A 173 -9.38 10.20 -8.12
C TYR A 173 -8.16 9.29 -8.20
N ASN A 174 -7.19 9.68 -9.03
CA ASN A 174 -5.97 8.91 -9.24
C ASN A 174 -4.84 9.30 -8.29
N LYS A 175 -5.09 10.19 -7.33
CA LYS A 175 -4.11 10.62 -6.34
C LYS A 175 -4.80 11.03 -5.04
N GLN A 176 -4.14 10.76 -3.93
CA GLN A 176 -4.64 11.07 -2.61
C GLN A 176 -3.46 11.49 -1.72
N THR A 177 -3.65 12.52 -0.90
CA THR A 177 -2.73 12.84 0.18
C THR A 177 -3.46 12.74 1.50
N VAL A 178 -2.91 11.94 2.41
CA VAL A 178 -3.49 11.72 3.74
C VAL A 178 -2.44 12.00 4.80
N GLN A 179 -2.88 12.68 5.85
CA GLN A 179 -2.10 12.91 7.05
C GLN A 179 -2.14 11.67 7.94
N PHE A 180 -0.96 11.15 8.26
CA PHE A 180 -0.75 10.03 9.16
C PHE A 180 0.14 10.47 10.31
N LYS A 181 -0.15 10.00 11.52
CA LYS A 181 0.70 10.21 12.69
C LYS A 181 1.67 9.06 12.84
N LEU A 182 2.96 9.36 12.89
CA LEU A 182 4.00 8.39 13.17
C LEU A 182 3.84 7.81 14.59
N PRO A 183 4.09 6.51 14.80
CA PRO A 183 3.98 5.89 16.11
C PRO A 183 4.98 6.52 17.10
N GLN A 184 4.55 6.62 18.36
CA GLN A 184 5.47 6.89 19.48
C GLN A 184 6.35 5.65 19.72
N GLY A 185 7.55 5.84 20.24
CA GLY A 185 8.58 4.83 20.47
C GLY A 185 9.34 4.36 19.23
N VAL A 186 9.05 4.89 18.03
CA VAL A 186 9.71 4.48 16.79
C VAL A 186 10.62 5.58 16.28
N SER A 187 11.93 5.34 16.36
CA SER A 187 12.98 6.23 15.86
C SER A 187 14.20 5.43 15.35
N GLY A 188 15.01 6.07 14.51
CA GLY A 188 16.22 5.51 13.92
C GLY A 188 16.57 6.13 12.57
N ASP A 189 17.82 6.01 12.15
CA ASP A 189 18.32 6.53 10.87
C ASP A 189 17.84 5.71 9.66
N LYS A 190 17.41 4.46 9.90
CA LYS A 190 16.97 3.51 8.87
C LYS A 190 15.62 2.90 9.24
N VAL A 191 14.57 3.70 9.17
CA VAL A 191 13.19 3.26 9.42
C VAL A 191 12.54 2.92 8.09
N LEU A 192 11.97 1.71 7.98
CA LEU A 192 11.18 1.33 6.81
C LEU A 192 9.71 1.59 7.09
N LEU A 193 9.04 2.31 6.20
CA LEU A 193 7.59 2.39 6.17
C LEU A 193 7.05 1.37 5.16
N GLN A 194 5.94 0.72 5.47
CA GLN A 194 5.19 -0.14 4.56
C GLN A 194 3.84 0.49 4.26
N TRP A 195 3.50 0.57 2.98
CA TRP A 195 2.15 0.81 2.50
C TRP A 195 1.52 -0.53 2.12
N TRP A 196 0.31 -0.79 2.59
CA TRP A 196 -0.47 -1.96 2.22
C TRP A 196 -1.86 -1.55 1.78
N TRP A 197 -2.15 -1.66 0.49
CA TRP A 197 -3.46 -1.35 -0.09
C TRP A 197 -4.24 -2.62 -0.37
N ILE A 198 -5.48 -2.66 0.11
CA ILE A 198 -6.47 -3.71 -0.13
C ILE A 198 -7.56 -3.11 -1.00
N THR A 199 -7.73 -3.65 -2.21
CA THR A 199 -8.74 -3.13 -3.15
C THR A 199 -10.16 -3.46 -2.70
N GLY A 200 -11.14 -2.64 -3.13
CA GLY A 200 -12.54 -2.75 -2.72
C GLY A 200 -13.50 -3.25 -3.80
N ASN A 201 -13.01 -3.52 -5.01
CA ASN A 201 -13.84 -3.82 -6.18
C ASN A 201 -14.32 -5.28 -6.25
N SER A 202 -13.67 -6.22 -5.55
CA SER A 202 -14.02 -7.65 -5.60
C SER A 202 -14.70 -8.17 -4.34
N CYS A 203 -14.45 -7.54 -3.19
CA CYS A 203 -15.04 -7.93 -1.90
C CYS A 203 -14.98 -6.76 -0.90
N ARG A 204 -15.76 -6.86 0.18
CA ARG A 204 -15.81 -5.88 1.27
C ARG A 204 -15.00 -6.36 2.46
N SER A 205 -14.11 -5.52 2.95
CA SER A 205 -13.37 -5.75 4.19
C SER A 205 -14.23 -5.45 5.42
N ASP A 206 -13.81 -5.96 6.57
CA ASP A 206 -14.52 -5.74 7.83
C ASP A 206 -14.63 -4.25 8.18
N GLY A 207 -15.78 -3.85 8.73
CA GLY A 207 -16.08 -2.47 9.14
C GLY A 207 -16.66 -1.60 8.04
N TYR A 208 -16.66 -2.06 6.78
CA TYR A 208 -17.23 -1.29 5.66
C TYR A 208 -18.72 -1.02 5.83
N GLU A 209 -19.43 -1.87 6.56
CA GLU A 209 -20.86 -1.74 6.87
C GLU A 209 -21.18 -0.61 7.85
N THR A 210 -20.21 -0.16 8.66
CA THR A 210 -20.40 0.93 9.63
C THR A 210 -19.67 2.21 9.27
N TYR A 211 -18.78 2.17 8.27
CA TYR A 211 -18.04 3.35 7.84
C TYR A 211 -18.97 4.40 7.19
N PRO A 212 -18.88 5.69 7.58
CA PRO A 212 -19.68 6.76 7.01
C PRO A 212 -19.20 7.13 5.61
N TRP A 213 -19.53 6.30 4.63
CA TRP A 213 -19.08 6.46 3.24
C TRP A 213 -19.45 7.83 2.67
N PRO A 214 -18.48 8.55 2.10
CA PRO A 214 -18.77 9.69 1.25
C PRO A 214 -19.61 9.27 0.04
N ALA A 215 -20.41 10.20 -0.50
CA ALA A 215 -21.30 9.89 -1.62
C ALA A 215 -20.52 9.32 -2.82
N GLY A 216 -20.93 8.16 -3.32
CA GLY A 216 -20.29 7.49 -4.46
C GLY A 216 -18.99 6.72 -4.14
N TRP A 217 -18.61 6.61 -2.86
CA TRP A 217 -17.42 5.82 -2.45
C TRP A 217 -17.76 4.38 -2.04
N THR A 218 -19.01 4.11 -1.68
CA THR A 218 -19.42 2.82 -1.13
C THR A 218 -19.19 1.68 -2.13
N PRO A 219 -18.47 0.61 -1.75
CA PRO A 219 -18.38 -0.61 -2.55
C PRO A 219 -19.74 -1.34 -2.53
N THR A 220 -20.52 -1.17 -3.60
CA THR A 220 -21.85 -1.80 -3.71
C THR A 220 -21.76 -3.22 -4.28
N ASN A 221 -22.63 -4.12 -3.80
CA ASN A 221 -22.88 -5.46 -4.38
C ASN A 221 -21.69 -6.44 -4.40
N THR A 222 -20.65 -6.24 -3.59
CA THR A 222 -19.53 -7.18 -3.45
C THR A 222 -19.70 -8.10 -2.22
N PRO A 223 -19.26 -9.38 -2.28
CA PRO A 223 -19.30 -10.28 -1.12
C PRO A 223 -18.30 -9.84 -0.04
N SER A 224 -18.35 -10.43 1.16
CA SER A 224 -17.30 -10.23 2.16
C SER A 224 -15.97 -10.85 1.70
N CYS A 225 -14.85 -10.21 2.03
CA CYS A 225 -13.52 -10.74 1.67
C CYS A 225 -13.23 -12.07 2.40
N PRO A 226 -12.46 -12.99 1.77
CA PRO A 226 -12.03 -14.21 2.42
C PRO A 226 -11.18 -13.89 3.66
N LYS A 227 -11.19 -14.81 4.63
CA LYS A 227 -10.40 -14.70 5.86
C LYS A 227 -9.62 -16.01 6.09
N PRO A 228 -8.30 -15.94 6.35
CA PRO A 228 -7.46 -14.74 6.24
C PRO A 228 -7.35 -14.23 4.80
N LEU A 229 -6.94 -12.97 4.63
CA LEU A 229 -6.52 -12.47 3.32
C LEU A 229 -5.24 -13.20 2.88
N SER A 230 -4.97 -13.26 1.57
CA SER A 230 -3.75 -13.87 1.08
C SER A 230 -2.51 -13.09 1.53
N ASP A 231 -1.52 -13.78 2.10
CA ASP A 231 -0.25 -13.19 2.50
C ASP A 231 0.63 -12.78 1.31
N THR A 232 0.35 -13.27 0.10
CA THR A 232 1.13 -13.00 -1.12
C THR A 232 0.38 -12.15 -2.15
N GLY A 233 -0.88 -11.80 -1.88
CA GLY A 233 -1.74 -11.06 -2.80
C GLY A 233 -2.47 -11.93 -3.83
N GLU A 234 -2.39 -13.24 -3.70
CA GLU A 234 -3.12 -14.18 -4.56
C GLU A 234 -4.64 -14.11 -4.34
N GLY A 235 -5.39 -14.18 -5.44
CA GLY A 235 -6.85 -14.17 -5.41
C GLY A 235 -7.44 -12.78 -5.17
N ALA A 236 -8.61 -12.76 -4.54
CA ALA A 236 -9.37 -11.55 -4.23
C ALA A 236 -9.39 -11.31 -2.70
N PRO A 237 -9.32 -10.05 -2.23
CA PRO A 237 -9.09 -8.84 -3.01
C PRO A 237 -7.66 -8.77 -3.55
N GLU A 238 -7.46 -7.94 -4.58
CA GLU A 238 -6.10 -7.57 -4.95
C GLU A 238 -5.47 -6.76 -3.83
N GLN A 239 -4.15 -6.92 -3.68
CA GLN A 239 -3.40 -6.28 -2.62
C GLN A 239 -2.09 -5.75 -3.17
N PHE A 240 -1.64 -4.59 -2.69
CA PHE A 240 -0.42 -3.93 -3.15
C PHE A 240 0.46 -3.55 -1.98
N TRP A 241 1.77 -3.69 -2.17
CA TRP A 241 2.76 -3.33 -1.16
C TRP A 241 3.82 -2.41 -1.73
N ASN A 242 4.12 -1.33 -1.02
CA ASN A 242 5.27 -0.48 -1.28
C ASN A 242 6.03 -0.28 0.02
N CYS A 243 7.34 -0.09 -0.07
CA CYS A 243 8.17 0.26 1.08
C CYS A 243 8.87 1.58 0.83
N MET A 244 8.97 2.42 1.85
CA MET A 244 9.61 3.74 1.80
C MET A 244 10.67 3.81 2.88
N GLU A 245 11.86 4.26 2.51
CA GLU A 245 13.00 4.40 3.43
C GLU A 245 12.97 5.80 4.01
N VAL A 246 13.00 5.94 5.34
CA VAL A 246 12.96 7.24 6.03
C VAL A 246 13.88 7.22 7.25
N ALA A 247 14.21 8.39 7.76
CA ALA A 247 14.79 8.56 9.09
C ALA A 247 13.72 9.15 10.03
N ILE A 248 13.70 8.70 11.28
CA ILE A 248 12.83 9.26 12.31
C ILE A 248 13.67 9.60 13.53
N GLU A 249 13.78 10.88 13.84
CA GLU A 249 14.45 11.38 15.03
C GLU A 249 13.60 11.12 16.28
N ALA A 250 14.25 10.72 17.37
CA ALA A 250 13.58 10.59 18.66
C ALA A 250 13.08 11.97 19.11
N GLY A 251 11.84 12.05 19.59
CA GLY A 251 11.34 13.27 20.22
C GLY A 251 12.15 13.60 21.48
N ASN A 252 12.23 14.87 21.87
CA ASN A 252 12.95 15.32 23.08
C ASN A 252 12.55 14.59 24.38
N GLY A 253 11.40 13.90 24.43
CA GLY A 253 10.97 13.05 25.55
C GLY A 253 11.59 11.63 25.57
N GLY A 254 12.05 11.12 24.43
CA GLY A 254 12.71 9.80 24.32
C GLY A 254 14.12 9.79 24.91
N VAL A 255 14.86 10.89 24.77
CA VAL A 255 16.19 11.07 25.38
C VAL A 255 16.11 11.03 26.91
N ILE A 256 15.08 11.66 27.50
CA ILE A 256 14.85 11.66 28.95
C ILE A 256 14.53 10.24 29.44
N THR A 257 13.73 9.48 28.70
CA THR A 257 13.34 8.12 29.10
C THR A 257 14.50 7.12 29.00
N THR A 258 15.36 7.27 28.01
CA THR A 258 16.59 6.45 27.87
C THR A 258 17.62 6.78 28.94
N LEU A 259 17.80 8.05 29.30
CA LEU A 259 18.64 8.46 30.42
C LEU A 259 18.11 7.92 31.75
N LEU A 260 16.80 7.94 31.98
CA LEU A 260 16.20 7.40 33.21
C LEU A 260 16.29 5.87 33.28
N ARG A 261 16.19 5.14 32.16
CA ARG A 261 16.42 3.68 32.11
C ARG A 261 17.88 3.29 32.30
N GLN A 262 18.83 4.09 31.80
CA GLN A 262 20.25 3.85 32.03
C GLN A 262 20.71 4.23 33.44
N GLN A 263 19.99 5.10 34.15
CA GLN A 263 20.38 5.55 35.48
C GLN A 263 19.81 4.76 36.65
N GLY A 264 18.94 3.76 36.45
CA GLY A 264 18.55 2.83 37.53
C GLY A 264 18.17 3.51 38.85
N ILE A 265 17.52 4.69 38.79
CA ILE A 265 17.16 5.44 39.99
C ILE A 265 15.88 4.80 40.56
N ASN A 266 16.09 3.82 41.44
CA ASN A 266 15.08 3.37 42.37
C ASN A 266 14.64 4.56 43.23
N LYS A 267 13.35 4.89 43.19
CA LYS A 267 12.62 5.46 44.30
C LYS A 267 11.45 4.55 44.64
#